data_AF-A0A937A0L1-F1
#
_entry.id   AF-A0A937A0L1-F1
#
_cell.length_a   1.000
_cell.length_b   1.000
_cell.length_c   1.000
_cell.angle_alpha   90.00
_cell.angle_beta   90.00
_cell.angle_gamma   90.00
#
_symmetry.space_group_name_H-M   'P 1'
#
loop_
_entity.id
_entity.type
_entity.pdbx_description
1 polymer ?
#
loop_
_entity_poly.entity_id
_entity_poly.type
_entity_poly.pdbx_seq_one_letter_code
_entity_poly.pdbx_strand_id
1 'polypeptide(L)'
;MMENSTKETRVTFSFRISEANKLITVDNLELPKHTKMVKGLQLISDYPDKLYYRGSQRIEIGGEELFPDGFDSKILMSSLSVAPKERFFDLGAVLPGDLSVKVRYQDTDHPSTDFGEGYKVSLIILIHEAV
;
A
#
# COMPACT_ATOMS: atom_id res chain seq x y z
N MET A 1 -26.62 18.78 -14.87
CA MET A 1 -25.80 18.02 -13.89
C MET A 1 -24.39 18.03 -14.44
N MET A 2 -23.45 18.69 -13.78
CA MET A 2 -22.07 18.74 -14.25
C MET A 2 -21.41 17.41 -13.88
N GLU A 3 -21.19 16.55 -14.87
CA GLU A 3 -20.30 15.41 -14.73
C GLU A 3 -18.89 15.97 -14.51
N ASN A 4 -18.46 16.05 -13.25
CA ASN A 4 -17.05 16.25 -12.97
C ASN A 4 -16.33 15.05 -13.57
N SER A 5 -15.59 15.27 -14.66
CA SER A 5 -14.72 14.28 -15.26
C SER A 5 -13.72 13.82 -14.20
N THR A 6 -13.94 12.63 -13.66
CA THR A 6 -13.00 11.98 -12.75
C THR A 6 -12.18 10.98 -13.54
N LYS A 7 -10.89 10.90 -13.22
CA LYS A 7 -9.96 9.96 -13.85
C LYS A 7 -9.40 9.03 -12.78
N GLU A 8 -9.28 7.76 -13.14
CA GLU A 8 -8.56 6.77 -12.32
C GLU A 8 -7.05 6.88 -12.56
N THR A 9 -6.29 7.07 -11.48
CA THR A 9 -4.82 7.16 -11.50
C THR A 9 -4.23 6.24 -10.44
N ARG A 10 -3.04 5.70 -10.72
CA ARG A 10 -2.27 4.84 -9.80
C ARG A 10 -1.11 5.65 -9.22
N VAL A 11 -1.07 5.77 -7.90
CA VAL A 11 0.03 6.43 -7.17
C VAL A 11 0.87 5.34 -6.52
N THR A 12 2.20 5.41 -6.67
CA THR A 12 3.11 4.39 -6.12
C THR A 12 4.09 5.02 -5.15
N PHE A 13 4.16 4.47 -3.94
CA PHE A 13 5.14 4.81 -2.93
C PHE A 13 6.00 3.58 -2.65
N SER A 14 7.32 3.75 -2.61
CA SER A 14 8.24 2.64 -2.38
C SER A 14 9.21 2.96 -1.27
N PHE A 15 9.51 1.96 -0.44
CA PHE A 15 10.48 2.06 0.65
C PHE A 15 11.32 0.79 0.72
N ARG A 16 12.54 0.93 1.27
CA ARG A 16 13.51 -0.17 1.35
C ARG A 16 13.59 -0.71 2.77
N ILE A 17 13.57 -2.03 2.89
CA ILE A 17 13.84 -2.78 4.11
C ILE A 17 15.31 -3.20 4.05
N SER A 18 16.15 -2.58 4.88
CA SER A 18 17.60 -2.81 4.86
C SER A 18 18.08 -3.78 5.94
N GLU A 19 17.28 -3.98 6.98
CA GLU A 19 17.61 -4.80 8.15
C GLU A 19 16.43 -5.72 8.49
N ALA A 20 16.75 -6.94 8.93
CA ALA A 20 15.75 -7.91 9.38
C ALA A 20 15.12 -7.49 10.71
N ASN A 21 13.89 -7.96 10.96
CA ASN A 21 13.17 -7.80 12.23
C ASN A 21 12.92 -6.35 12.67
N LYS A 22 12.94 -5.40 11.72
CA LYS A 22 12.87 -3.97 12.02
C LYS A 22 11.49 -3.41 11.66
N LEU A 23 10.99 -2.55 12.55
CA LEU A 23 9.86 -1.66 12.27
C LEU A 23 10.38 -0.43 11.52
N ILE A 24 9.75 -0.12 10.40
CA ILE A 24 10.01 1.07 9.60
C ILE A 24 8.73 1.89 9.55
N THR A 25 8.85 3.18 9.86
CA THR A 25 7.76 4.15 9.72
C THR A 25 8.06 5.05 8.53
N VAL A 26 7.09 5.17 7.62
CA VAL A 26 7.11 6.07 6.46
C VAL A 26 5.90 6.98 6.58
N ASP A 27 6.10 8.25 6.88
CA ASP A 27 5.03 9.21 7.21
C ASP A 27 5.09 10.51 6.39
N ASN A 28 6.00 10.58 5.43
CA ASN A 28 6.25 11.74 4.57
C ASN A 28 5.64 11.59 3.16
N LEU A 29 4.63 10.73 3.01
CA LEU A 29 3.96 10.47 1.74
C LEU A 29 2.66 11.28 1.67
N GLU A 30 2.37 11.83 0.50
CA GLU A 30 1.18 12.65 0.26
C GLU A 30 0.54 12.26 -1.08
N LEU A 31 -0.79 12.13 -1.09
CA LEU A 31 -1.57 11.93 -2.30
C LEU A 31 -1.60 13.22 -3.14
N PRO A 32 -1.79 13.13 -4.47
CA PRO A 32 -1.97 14.31 -5.31
C PRO A 32 -3.11 15.21 -4.81
N LYS A 33 -2.91 16.54 -4.83
CA LYS A 33 -3.88 17.53 -4.31
C LYS A 33 -5.27 17.45 -4.95
N HIS A 34 -5.37 16.92 -6.16
CA HIS A 34 -6.63 16.76 -6.88
C HIS A 34 -7.34 15.44 -6.58
N THR A 35 -6.81 14.62 -5.67
CA THR A 35 -7.44 13.38 -5.22
C THR A 35 -8.82 13.68 -4.62
N LYS A 36 -9.84 12.97 -5.11
CA LYS A 36 -11.21 13.04 -4.63
C LYS A 36 -11.59 11.82 -3.81
N MET A 37 -11.07 10.64 -4.19
CA MET A 37 -11.36 9.38 -3.51
C MET A 37 -10.20 8.41 -3.64
N VAL A 38 -10.03 7.57 -2.62
CA VAL A 38 -9.19 6.37 -2.65
C VAL A 38 -10.10 5.16 -2.86
N LYS A 39 -9.84 4.43 -3.94
CA LYS A 39 -10.67 3.30 -4.41
C LYS A 39 -10.13 1.96 -3.93
N GLY A 40 -8.81 1.84 -3.83
CA GLY A 40 -8.19 0.59 -3.44
C GLY A 40 -6.68 0.72 -3.32
N LEU A 41 -6.04 -0.32 -2.82
CA LEU A 41 -4.59 -0.39 -2.75
C LEU A 41 -4.06 -1.82 -2.91
N GLN A 42 -2.78 -1.96 -3.20
CA GLN A 42 -2.06 -3.23 -3.21
C GLN A 42 -0.63 -3.03 -2.73
N LEU A 43 -0.03 -4.10 -2.21
CA LEU A 43 1.39 -4.17 -1.90
C LEU A 43 2.09 -5.12 -2.88
N ILE A 44 3.25 -4.69 -3.37
CA ILE A 44 4.15 -5.52 -4.15
C ILE A 44 5.58 -5.39 -3.61
N SER A 45 6.45 -6.32 -4.01
CA SER A 45 7.87 -6.27 -3.69
C SER A 45 8.71 -6.79 -4.84
N ASP A 46 9.97 -6.36 -4.90
CA ASP A 46 11.01 -6.99 -5.73
C ASP A 46 11.37 -8.41 -5.26
N TYR A 47 11.04 -8.74 -4.00
CA TYR A 47 11.09 -10.09 -3.44
C TYR A 47 9.72 -10.49 -2.86
N PRO A 48 8.78 -10.97 -3.71
CA PRO A 48 7.40 -11.26 -3.29
C PRO A 48 7.29 -12.19 -2.09
N ASP A 49 8.15 -13.22 -1.99
CA ASP A 49 8.13 -14.15 -0.86
C ASP A 49 8.42 -13.46 0.47
N LYS A 50 9.31 -12.46 0.50
CA LYS A 50 9.60 -11.70 1.73
C LYS A 50 8.40 -10.88 2.16
N LEU A 51 7.74 -10.20 1.21
CA LEU A 51 6.49 -9.50 1.50
C LEU A 51 5.41 -10.47 1.99
N TYR A 52 5.31 -11.66 1.40
CA TYR A 52 4.29 -12.65 1.75
C TYR A 52 4.48 -13.26 3.14
N TYR A 53 5.70 -13.70 3.46
CA TYR A 53 5.98 -14.45 4.68
C TYR A 53 6.42 -13.60 5.87
N ARG A 54 7.06 -12.44 5.61
CA ARG A 54 7.72 -11.64 6.65
C ARG A 54 7.01 -10.31 6.92
N GLY A 55 6.18 -9.84 5.99
CA GLY A 55 5.60 -8.51 6.03
C GLY A 55 4.31 -8.41 6.82
N SER A 56 4.26 -7.44 7.73
CA SER A 56 3.01 -6.90 8.27
C SER A 56 3.06 -5.37 8.30
N GLN A 57 1.90 -4.72 8.30
CA GLN A 57 1.83 -3.27 8.28
C GLN A 57 0.62 -2.70 8.99
N ARG A 58 0.71 -1.41 9.30
CA ARG A 58 -0.40 -0.48 9.48
C ARG A 58 -0.36 0.56 8.38
N ILE A 59 -1.52 0.90 7.84
CA ILE A 59 -1.65 1.91 6.79
C ILE A 59 -2.73 2.91 7.22
N GLU A 60 -2.35 4.19 7.20
CA GLU A 60 -3.24 5.32 7.40
C GLU A 60 -3.26 6.18 6.13
N ILE A 61 -4.45 6.62 5.74
CA ILE A 61 -4.62 7.56 4.62
C ILE A 61 -5.57 8.65 5.06
N GLY A 62 -5.20 9.91 4.84
CA GLY A 62 -6.06 11.05 5.14
C GLY A 62 -6.33 11.25 6.63
N GLY A 63 -5.49 10.68 7.51
CA GLY A 63 -5.71 10.63 8.95
C GLY A 63 -6.61 9.49 9.43
N GLU A 64 -7.13 8.65 8.53
CA GLU A 64 -7.93 7.46 8.85
C GLU A 64 -7.06 6.20 8.82
N GLU A 65 -7.19 5.35 9.85
CA GLU A 65 -6.57 4.03 9.88
C GLU A 65 -7.38 3.06 9.00
N LEU A 66 -6.78 2.62 7.90
CA LEU A 66 -7.41 1.65 6.99
C LEU A 66 -7.05 0.22 7.34
N PHE A 67 -5.82 0.01 7.81
CA PHE A 67 -5.31 -1.30 8.22
C PHE A 67 -4.57 -1.14 9.54
N PRO A 68 -4.94 -1.90 10.59
CA PRO A 68 -4.36 -1.77 11.94
C PRO A 68 -2.93 -2.31 12.00
N ASP A 69 -2.26 -2.09 13.13
CA ASP A 69 -0.96 -2.70 13.41
C ASP A 69 -0.99 -4.23 13.31
N GLY A 70 0.02 -4.80 12.66
CA GLY A 70 0.15 -6.24 12.46
C GLY A 70 -0.73 -6.82 11.35
N PHE A 71 -1.39 -5.97 10.54
CA PHE A 71 -2.15 -6.48 9.39
C PHE A 71 -1.22 -7.15 8.37
N ASP A 72 -1.52 -8.39 8.02
CA ASP A 72 -0.71 -9.23 7.14
C ASP A 72 -0.54 -8.63 5.73
N SER A 73 0.70 -8.43 5.28
CA SER A 73 0.99 -7.93 3.92
C SER A 73 0.43 -8.83 2.83
N LYS A 74 0.47 -10.15 3.04
CA LYS A 74 0.01 -11.16 2.07
C LYS A 74 -1.45 -11.00 1.65
N ILE A 75 -2.30 -10.39 2.48
CA ILE A 75 -3.71 -10.15 2.17
C ILE A 75 -3.87 -9.02 1.13
N LEU A 76 -2.91 -8.09 1.06
CA LEU A 76 -2.89 -6.97 0.12
C LEU A 76 -2.09 -7.27 -1.16
N MET A 77 -1.64 -8.51 -1.33
CA MET A 77 -0.95 -8.97 -2.53
C MET A 77 -1.95 -9.55 -3.53
N SER A 78 -1.70 -9.36 -4.82
CA SER A 78 -2.48 -10.00 -5.89
C SER A 78 -1.69 -11.14 -6.54
N SER A 79 -2.39 -12.24 -6.85
CA SER A 79 -1.83 -13.32 -7.67
C SER A 79 -1.67 -12.87 -9.12
N LEU A 80 -0.68 -13.44 -9.82
CA LEU A 80 -0.47 -13.23 -11.25
C LEU A 80 -1.71 -13.62 -12.09
N SER A 81 -2.53 -14.54 -11.60
CA SER A 81 -3.76 -15.00 -12.27
C SER A 81 -4.91 -13.99 -12.19
N VAL A 82 -4.81 -12.95 -11.35
CA VAL A 82 -5.85 -11.93 -11.20
C VAL A 82 -5.72 -10.90 -12.33
N ALA A 83 -6.84 -10.59 -12.98
CA ALA A 83 -6.90 -9.60 -14.05
C ALA A 83 -6.41 -8.23 -13.53
N PRO A 84 -5.66 -7.43 -14.32
CA PRO A 84 -5.05 -6.18 -13.84
C PRO A 84 -6.00 -5.20 -13.13
N LYS A 85 -7.27 -5.14 -13.54
CA LYS A 85 -8.30 -4.29 -12.94
C LYS A 85 -8.78 -4.75 -11.55
N GLU A 86 -8.59 -6.03 -11.22
CA GLU A 86 -9.06 -6.68 -9.98
C GLU A 86 -7.92 -6.88 -8.97
N ARG A 87 -6.72 -6.37 -9.25
CA ARG A 87 -5.53 -6.57 -8.41
C ARG A 87 -5.50 -5.73 -7.14
N PHE A 88 -6.37 -4.73 -7.03
CA PHE A 88 -6.43 -3.84 -5.88
C PHE A 88 -7.40 -4.40 -4.85
N PHE A 89 -7.00 -4.36 -3.58
CA PHE A 89 -7.93 -4.51 -2.47
C PHE A 89 -8.93 -3.36 -2.52
N ASP A 90 -10.21 -3.67 -2.68
CA ASP A 90 -11.26 -2.68 -2.80
C ASP A 90 -11.54 -2.04 -1.43
N LEU A 91 -11.38 -0.72 -1.36
CA LEU A 91 -11.69 0.08 -0.17
C LEU A 91 -13.05 0.76 -0.29
N GLY A 92 -13.75 0.58 -1.42
CA GLY A 92 -14.99 1.28 -1.72
C GLY A 92 -14.72 2.74 -2.08
N ALA A 93 -15.10 3.66 -1.20
CA ALA A 93 -14.97 5.09 -1.42
C ALA A 93 -14.46 5.79 -0.17
N VAL A 94 -13.15 5.66 0.09
CA VAL A 94 -12.49 6.33 1.20
C VAL A 94 -12.19 7.77 0.80
N LEU A 95 -12.54 8.71 1.68
CA LEU A 95 -12.21 10.12 1.47
C LEU A 95 -10.72 10.34 1.72
N PRO A 96 -10.05 11.19 0.93
CA PRO A 96 -8.60 11.36 1.02
C PRO A 96 -8.14 12.17 2.24
N GLY A 97 -9.07 12.72 3.03
CA GLY A 97 -8.77 13.48 4.26
C GLY A 97 -7.74 14.59 4.05
N ASP A 98 -6.69 14.58 4.87
CA ASP A 98 -5.55 15.51 4.79
C ASP A 98 -4.50 15.16 3.72
N LEU A 99 -4.80 14.19 2.84
CA LEU A 99 -3.93 13.65 1.79
C LEU A 99 -2.70 12.90 2.29
N SER A 100 -2.46 12.82 3.59
CA SER A 100 -1.30 12.11 4.14
C SER A 100 -1.44 10.61 3.91
N VAL A 101 -0.31 9.94 3.67
CA VAL A 101 -0.22 8.48 3.65
C VAL A 101 0.87 8.10 4.64
N LYS A 102 0.52 7.25 5.61
CA LYS A 102 1.48 6.74 6.59
C LYS A 102 1.47 5.24 6.56
N VAL A 103 2.66 4.65 6.56
CA VAL A 103 2.87 3.21 6.59
C VAL A 103 3.82 2.90 7.73
N ARG A 104 3.39 2.04 8.65
CA ARG A 104 4.30 1.37 9.58
C ARG A 104 4.43 -0.06 9.12
N TYR A 105 5.61 -0.45 8.68
CA TYR A 105 5.90 -1.78 8.14
C TYR A 105 6.85 -2.52 9.06
N GLN A 106 6.53 -3.77 9.38
CA GLN A 106 7.35 -4.64 10.20
C GLN A 106 7.79 -5.84 9.35
N ASP A 107 9.11 -6.01 9.22
CA ASP A 107 9.71 -7.28 8.81
C ASP A 107 9.75 -8.20 10.03
N THR A 108 9.28 -9.44 9.91
CA THR A 108 9.33 -10.45 10.97
C THR A 108 9.99 -11.72 10.44
N ASP A 109 10.91 -12.28 11.21
CA ASP A 109 11.60 -13.49 10.80
C ASP A 109 10.67 -14.67 10.54
N HIS A 110 10.95 -15.42 9.47
CA HIS A 110 10.14 -16.54 9.05
C HIS A 110 11.01 -17.70 8.54
N PRO A 111 10.81 -18.95 9.04
CA PRO A 111 11.69 -20.07 8.73
C PRO A 111 11.70 -20.49 7.25
N SER A 112 10.62 -20.21 6.52
CA SER A 112 10.52 -20.51 5.09
C SER A 112 11.12 -19.43 4.18
N THR A 113 11.57 -18.30 4.73
CA THR A 113 12.06 -17.17 3.93
C THR A 113 13.12 -16.39 4.71
N ASP A 114 14.37 -16.71 4.44
CA ASP A 114 15.51 -15.97 4.99
C ASP A 114 15.50 -14.51 4.53
N PHE A 115 15.99 -13.61 5.39
CA PHE A 115 16.11 -12.19 5.07
C PHE A 115 17.14 -11.99 3.95
N GLY A 116 18.31 -12.63 4.03
CA GLY A 116 19.39 -12.45 3.07
C GLY A 116 19.74 -10.99 2.83
N GLU A 117 19.41 -10.46 1.65
CA GLU A 117 19.56 -9.05 1.29
C GLU A 117 18.30 -8.22 1.56
N GLY A 118 18.47 -6.90 1.73
CA GLY A 118 17.36 -5.97 1.83
C GLY A 118 16.47 -5.95 0.58
N TYR A 119 15.18 -5.69 0.76
CA TYR A 119 14.15 -5.71 -0.28
C TYR A 119 13.34 -4.42 -0.32
N LYS A 120 12.65 -4.17 -1.42
CA LYS A 120 11.78 -3.00 -1.62
C LYS A 120 10.33 -3.43 -1.51
N VAL A 121 9.55 -2.66 -0.75
CA VAL A 121 8.09 -2.77 -0.72
C VAL A 121 7.53 -1.55 -1.43
N SER A 122 6.52 -1.77 -2.27
CA SER A 122 5.80 -0.72 -2.98
C SER A 122 4.33 -0.80 -2.65
N LEU A 123 3.80 0.30 -2.11
CA LEU A 123 2.38 0.56 -1.94
C LEU A 123 1.85 1.25 -3.19
N ILE A 124 0.88 0.63 -3.85
CA ILE A 124 0.21 1.19 -5.03
C ILE A 124 -1.22 1.49 -4.63
N ILE A 125 -1.61 2.75 -4.77
CA ILE A 125 -2.94 3.26 -4.39
C ILE A 125 -3.68 3.64 -5.67
N LEU A 126 -4.91 3.16 -5.78
CA LEU A 126 -5.85 3.52 -6.83
C LEU A 126 -6.69 4.71 -6.36
N ILE A 127 -6.60 5.81 -7.08
CA ILE A 127 -7.31 7.05 -6.75
C ILE A 127 -8.22 7.50 -7.89
N HIS A 128 -9.26 8.24 -7.54
CA HIS A 128 -9.96 9.12 -8.47
C HIS A 128 -9.51 10.56 -8.23
N GLU A 129 -9.08 11.23 -9.30
CA GLU A 129 -8.73 12.65 -9.29
C GLU A 129 -9.68 13.46 -10.18
N ALA A 130 -9.89 14.73 -9.84
CA ALA A 130 -10.59 15.66 -10.71
C ALA A 130 -9.69 16.04 -11.90
N VAL A 131 -10.25 16.00 -13.11
CA VAL A 131 -9.63 16.50 -14.35
C VAL A 131 -9.97 17.96 -14.55
#